data_AF-A0A6I6JZB5-F1
#
_entry.id   AF-A0A6I6JZB5-F1
#
_cell.length_a   1.000
_cell.length_b   1.000
_cell.length_c   1.000
_cell.angle_alpha   90.00
_cell.angle_beta   90.00
_cell.angle_gamma   90.00
#
_symmetry.space_group_name_H-M   'P 1'
#
loop_
_entity.id
_entity.type
_entity.pdbx_description
1 polymer ?
#
loop_
_entity_poly.entity_id
_entity_poly.type
_entity_poly.pdbx_seq_one_letter_code
_entity_poly.pdbx_strand_id
1 'polypeptide(L)'
;MQQTITYTLLITCVLLLSSCKTHYSKVSYETENLTVSESLNSLDNEVVQIYLPYKSILEKDMNRVISVSETEMEKDKPESLLTNFLADLLIEEGKKEAVREGLGFQPEISFYNYFGILSNIPEGEITVEDIFELMPFENEMVFLRLTGEQIKVFLDIVASNGGDSVGGVRFKISEGKAERILVAGKPLNLNEKYWMVTNDYVANGGSSMQVFTQRLKMINTNKKIRNVIIKHLEDKQEKGEKLTAKTDGRISNE
;
A
#
# COMPACT_ATOMS: atom_id res chain seq x y z
N MET A 1 38.46 -38.25 70.31
CA MET A 1 39.20 -37.70 69.13
C MET A 1 39.12 -38.59 67.90
N GLN A 2 39.25 -39.92 68.00
CA GLN A 2 39.21 -40.79 66.81
C GLN A 2 37.86 -40.78 66.07
N GLN A 3 36.72 -40.84 66.78
CA GLN A 3 35.40 -40.85 66.13
C GLN A 3 35.10 -39.55 65.37
N THR A 4 35.51 -38.39 65.91
CA THR A 4 35.31 -37.10 65.26
C THR A 4 36.08 -37.01 63.94
N ILE A 5 37.31 -37.51 63.89
CA ILE A 5 38.14 -37.55 62.67
C ILE A 5 37.49 -38.41 61.59
N THR A 6 36.91 -39.56 61.96
CA THR A 6 36.24 -40.46 61.01
C THR A 6 35.01 -39.80 60.38
N TYR A 7 34.20 -39.08 61.15
CA TYR A 7 33.04 -38.36 60.61
C TYR A 7 33.45 -37.20 59.71
N THR A 8 34.51 -36.44 60.05
CA THR A 8 35.03 -35.39 59.17
C THR A 8 35.52 -35.98 57.86
N LEU A 9 36.21 -37.13 57.90
CA LEU A 9 36.70 -37.81 56.70
C LEU A 9 35.55 -38.30 55.81
N LEU A 10 34.49 -38.83 56.41
CA LEU A 10 33.30 -39.31 55.68
C LEU A 10 32.54 -38.15 55.02
N ILE A 11 32.34 -37.04 55.73
CA ILE A 11 31.69 -35.84 55.19
C ILE A 11 32.50 -35.24 54.05
N THR A 12 33.83 -35.19 54.19
CA THR A 12 34.72 -34.69 53.14
C THR A 12 34.66 -35.58 51.90
N CYS A 13 34.56 -36.90 52.09
CA CYS A 13 34.43 -37.86 50.98
C CYS A 13 33.10 -37.71 50.23
N VAL A 14 31.98 -37.48 50.94
CA VAL A 14 30.66 -37.25 50.34
C VAL A 14 30.61 -35.93 49.55
N LEU A 15 31.27 -34.87 50.03
CA LEU A 15 31.38 -33.59 49.32
C LEU A 15 32.20 -33.70 48.03
N LEU A 16 33.24 -34.54 48.01
CA LEU A 16 34.05 -34.76 46.80
C LEU A 16 33.27 -35.54 45.71
N LEU A 17 32.35 -36.42 46.10
CA LEU A 17 31.54 -37.20 45.15
C LEU A 17 30.43 -36.38 44.46
N SER A 18 30.09 -35.19 44.97
CA SER A 18 29.02 -34.34 44.42
C SER A 18 29.52 -33.23 43.47
N SER A 19 30.84 -33.10 43.27
CA SER A 19 31.44 -32.05 42.43
C SER A 19 31.59 -32.42 40.95
N CYS A 20 31.39 -33.69 40.57
CA CYS A 20 31.48 -34.10 39.17
C CYS A 20 30.13 -33.92 38.47
N LYS A 21 29.91 -32.75 37.85
CA LYS A 21 28.86 -32.56 36.84
C LYS A 21 29.49 -32.43 35.47
N THR A 22 29.06 -33.25 34.51
CA THR A 22 29.49 -33.18 33.11
C THR A 22 29.02 -31.86 32.50
N HIS A 23 29.95 -30.95 32.22
CA HIS A 23 29.65 -29.68 31.59
C HIS A 23 29.75 -29.83 30.07
N TYR A 24 28.62 -29.83 29.38
CA TYR A 24 28.60 -29.81 27.91
C TYR A 24 28.89 -28.38 27.45
N SER A 25 30.12 -28.10 27.05
CA SER A 25 30.41 -26.93 26.22
C SER A 25 30.21 -27.30 24.76
N LYS A 26 29.40 -26.51 24.03
CA LYS A 26 29.35 -26.63 22.57
C LYS A 26 30.71 -26.21 22.02
N VAL A 27 31.44 -27.13 21.39
CA VAL A 27 32.83 -26.93 20.98
C VAL A 27 32.96 -26.20 19.64
N SER A 28 31.95 -26.29 18.75
CA SER A 28 31.94 -25.57 17.48
C SER A 28 30.56 -25.58 16.82
N TYR A 29 30.35 -24.66 15.89
CA TYR A 29 29.31 -24.70 14.87
C TYR A 29 30.01 -24.61 13.52
N GLU A 30 29.68 -25.51 12.59
CA GLU A 30 30.02 -25.31 11.18
C GLU A 30 28.89 -24.51 10.55
N THR A 31 29.20 -23.31 10.09
CA THR A 31 28.28 -22.48 9.33
C THR A 31 28.80 -22.39 7.90
N GLU A 32 28.08 -22.98 6.96
CA GLU A 32 28.33 -22.81 5.55
C GLU A 32 27.31 -21.83 4.97
N ASN A 33 27.79 -20.80 4.29
CA ASN A 33 26.93 -19.91 3.52
C ASN A 33 26.65 -20.57 2.17
N LEU A 34 25.45 -21.09 1.98
CA LEU A 34 24.99 -21.55 0.67
C LEU A 34 24.80 -20.33 -0.23
N THR A 35 25.74 -20.15 -1.16
CA THR A 35 25.65 -19.09 -2.16
C THR A 35 24.64 -19.49 -3.21
N VAL A 36 23.54 -18.74 -3.31
CA VAL A 36 22.57 -18.93 -4.40
C VAL A 36 23.18 -18.35 -5.67
N SER A 37 23.67 -19.22 -6.57
CA SER A 37 24.18 -18.83 -7.88
C SER A 37 23.34 -19.44 -9.00
N GLU A 38 23.15 -18.67 -10.07
CA GLU A 38 22.35 -19.05 -11.26
C GLU A 38 22.87 -20.35 -11.92
N SER A 39 24.16 -20.62 -11.78
CA SER A 39 24.85 -21.80 -12.29
C SER A 39 24.54 -23.11 -11.54
N LEU A 40 23.90 -23.05 -10.36
CA LEU A 40 23.60 -24.21 -9.51
C LEU A 40 22.12 -24.63 -9.56
N ASN A 41 21.26 -23.84 -10.20
CA ASN A 41 19.82 -24.06 -10.21
C ASN A 41 19.36 -24.56 -11.57
N SER A 42 19.54 -25.85 -11.87
CA SER A 42 18.62 -26.46 -12.82
C SER A 42 17.24 -26.43 -12.18
N LEU A 43 16.25 -25.79 -12.82
CA LEU A 43 14.88 -25.79 -12.32
C LEU A 43 14.47 -27.24 -12.05
N ASP A 44 14.00 -27.49 -10.83
CA ASP A 44 13.50 -28.79 -10.45
C ASP A 44 12.24 -29.09 -11.28
N ASN A 45 12.34 -30.09 -12.15
CA ASN A 45 11.25 -30.47 -13.03
C ASN A 45 9.99 -30.85 -12.25
N GLU A 46 10.10 -31.43 -11.04
CA GLU A 46 8.93 -31.77 -10.23
C GLU A 46 8.23 -30.49 -9.75
N VAL A 47 8.99 -29.51 -9.27
CA VAL A 47 8.44 -28.20 -8.87
C VAL A 47 7.82 -27.48 -10.06
N VAL A 48 8.48 -27.52 -11.22
CA VAL A 48 7.97 -26.93 -12.46
C VAL A 48 6.64 -27.56 -12.86
N GLN A 49 6.54 -28.88 -12.87
CA GLN A 49 5.28 -29.55 -13.21
C GLN A 49 4.14 -29.24 -12.24
N ILE A 50 4.45 -28.95 -10.97
CA ILE A 50 3.45 -28.54 -9.98
C ILE A 50 2.85 -27.18 -10.33
N TYR A 51 3.66 -26.16 -10.64
CA TYR A 51 3.12 -24.79 -10.82
C TYR A 51 2.69 -24.46 -12.26
N LEU A 52 3.20 -25.16 -13.28
CA LEU A 52 2.91 -24.86 -14.69
C LEU A 52 1.40 -24.79 -15.02
N PRO A 53 0.54 -25.75 -14.58
CA PRO A 53 -0.89 -25.68 -14.89
C PRO A 53 -1.56 -24.42 -14.33
N TYR A 54 -1.19 -24.00 -13.12
CA TYR A 54 -1.70 -22.78 -12.51
C TYR A 54 -1.19 -21.54 -13.24
N LYS A 55 0.10 -21.52 -13.59
CA LYS A 55 0.71 -20.44 -14.37
C LYS A 55 0.00 -20.24 -15.69
N SER A 56 -0.23 -21.30 -16.47
CA SER A 56 -0.90 -21.19 -17.77
C SER A 56 -2.35 -20.69 -17.67
N ILE A 57 -3.07 -21.03 -16.60
CA ILE A 57 -4.41 -20.48 -16.35
C ILE A 57 -4.33 -18.98 -16.03
N LEU A 58 -3.42 -18.60 -15.13
CA LEU A 58 -3.24 -17.21 -14.70
C LEU A 58 -2.75 -16.31 -15.83
N GLU A 59 -1.79 -16.77 -16.65
CA GLU A 59 -1.24 -16.03 -17.78
C GLU A 59 -2.33 -15.62 -18.78
N LYS A 60 -3.36 -16.45 -18.97
CA LYS A 60 -4.47 -16.11 -19.86
C LYS A 60 -5.21 -14.86 -19.38
N ASP A 61 -5.44 -14.75 -18.08
CA ASP A 61 -6.16 -13.61 -17.49
C ASP A 61 -5.25 -12.40 -17.32
N MET A 62 -3.98 -12.61 -16.94
CA MET A 62 -2.96 -11.56 -16.76
C MET A 62 -2.63 -10.84 -18.08
N ASN A 63 -2.45 -11.59 -19.18
CA ASN A 63 -2.10 -11.03 -20.48
C ASN A 63 -3.28 -10.36 -21.22
N ARG A 64 -4.46 -10.33 -20.61
CA ARG A 64 -5.64 -9.74 -21.25
C ARG A 64 -5.50 -8.23 -21.30
N VAL A 65 -5.53 -7.67 -22.51
CA VAL A 65 -5.55 -6.22 -22.73
C VAL A 65 -6.89 -5.64 -22.28
N ILE A 66 -6.85 -4.64 -21.41
CA ILE A 66 -8.03 -3.99 -20.81
C ILE A 66 -8.20 -2.53 -21.21
N SER A 67 -7.14 -1.88 -21.72
CA SER A 67 -7.18 -0.50 -22.19
C SER A 67 -5.95 -0.20 -23.04
N VAL A 68 -5.91 0.96 -23.70
CA VAL A 68 -4.73 1.47 -24.42
C VAL A 68 -4.42 2.89 -23.95
N SER A 69 -3.19 3.13 -23.50
CA SER A 69 -2.67 4.46 -23.14
C SER A 69 -2.09 5.20 -24.34
N GLU A 70 -2.36 6.49 -24.45
CA GLU A 70 -1.73 7.36 -25.47
C GLU A 70 -0.29 7.76 -25.14
N THR A 71 0.11 7.66 -23.88
CA THR A 71 1.45 8.03 -23.38
C THR A 71 1.79 7.20 -22.16
N GLU A 72 3.07 7.03 -21.87
CA GLU A 72 3.50 6.50 -20.58
C GLU A 72 3.05 7.46 -19.46
N MET A 73 2.57 6.90 -18.35
CA MET A 73 2.22 7.64 -17.15
C MET A 73 3.18 7.24 -16.02
N GLU A 74 4.21 8.06 -15.84
CA GLU A 74 5.17 7.87 -14.76
C GLU A 74 4.63 8.37 -13.42
N LYS A 75 4.99 7.66 -12.35
CA LYS A 75 4.69 8.06 -10.97
C LYS A 75 5.73 9.06 -10.46
N ASP A 76 5.31 10.29 -10.18
CA ASP A 76 6.20 11.34 -9.66
C ASP A 76 5.49 12.33 -8.71
N LYS A 77 6.28 13.26 -8.16
CA LYS A 77 5.91 14.32 -7.21
C LYS A 77 6.35 15.70 -7.73
N PRO A 78 5.66 16.80 -7.34
CA PRO A 78 4.55 16.85 -6.40
C PRO A 78 3.22 16.36 -6.97
N GLU A 79 3.12 16.28 -8.29
CA GLU A 79 2.04 15.65 -9.05
C GLU A 79 2.63 15.02 -10.32
N SER A 80 1.91 14.08 -10.92
CA SER A 80 2.30 13.41 -12.17
C SER A 80 1.06 12.98 -12.96
N LEU A 81 1.24 12.54 -14.21
CA LEU A 81 0.15 11.99 -15.00
C LEU A 81 -0.54 10.83 -14.27
N LEU A 82 0.24 9.89 -13.74
CA LEU A 82 -0.27 8.70 -13.08
C LEU A 82 -0.97 9.03 -11.75
N THR A 83 -0.34 9.85 -10.89
CA THR A 83 -0.91 10.18 -9.59
C THR A 83 -2.19 11.00 -9.71
N ASN A 84 -2.31 11.87 -10.72
CA ASN A 84 -3.55 12.59 -11.01
C ASN A 84 -4.62 11.66 -11.60
N PHE A 85 -4.25 10.85 -12.58
CA PHE A 85 -5.18 9.92 -13.22
C PHE A 85 -5.85 8.98 -12.20
N LEU A 86 -5.05 8.33 -11.36
CA LEU A 86 -5.57 7.42 -10.34
C LEU A 86 -6.52 8.16 -9.39
N ALA A 87 -6.10 9.31 -8.87
CA ALA A 87 -6.93 10.08 -7.97
C ALA A 87 -8.28 10.48 -8.58
N ASP A 88 -8.28 10.92 -9.85
CA ASP A 88 -9.50 11.31 -10.55
C ASP A 88 -10.41 10.10 -10.83
N LEU A 89 -9.83 8.98 -11.25
CA LEU A 89 -10.51 7.69 -11.40
C LEU A 89 -11.21 7.29 -10.10
N LEU A 90 -10.52 7.40 -8.96
CA LEU A 90 -11.09 7.01 -7.67
C LEU A 90 -12.25 7.91 -7.24
N ILE A 91 -12.19 9.22 -7.55
CA ILE A 91 -13.37 10.09 -7.37
C ILE A 91 -14.51 9.61 -8.26
N GLU A 92 -14.27 9.37 -9.54
CA GLU A 92 -15.32 8.96 -10.48
C GLU A 92 -15.99 7.65 -10.02
N GLU A 93 -15.20 6.63 -9.70
CA GLU A 93 -15.69 5.34 -9.23
C GLU A 93 -16.34 5.42 -7.85
N GLY A 94 -15.79 6.22 -6.95
CA GLY A 94 -16.39 6.51 -5.65
C GLY A 94 -17.76 7.18 -5.79
N LYS A 95 -17.92 8.10 -6.75
CA LYS A 95 -19.22 8.73 -7.03
C LYS A 95 -20.23 7.74 -7.62
N LYS A 96 -19.82 6.92 -8.59
CA LYS A 96 -20.67 5.86 -9.17
C LYS A 96 -21.15 4.89 -8.09
N GLU A 97 -20.24 4.49 -7.20
CA GLU A 97 -20.56 3.57 -6.12
C GLU A 97 -21.50 4.20 -5.09
N ALA A 98 -21.28 5.46 -4.70
CA ALA A 98 -22.18 6.15 -3.78
C ALA A 98 -23.62 6.28 -4.31
N VAL A 99 -23.77 6.46 -5.64
CA VAL A 99 -25.10 6.41 -6.29
C VAL A 99 -25.68 5.00 -6.27
N ARG A 100 -24.89 3.99 -6.65
CA ARG A 100 -25.31 2.57 -6.70
C ARG A 100 -25.84 2.10 -5.35
N GLU A 101 -25.14 2.44 -4.28
CA GLU A 101 -25.48 2.05 -2.91
C GLU A 101 -26.50 2.99 -2.24
N GLY A 102 -26.98 4.02 -2.95
CA GLY A 102 -28.01 4.94 -2.45
C GLY A 102 -27.58 5.75 -1.21
N LEU A 103 -26.30 6.07 -1.08
CA LEU A 103 -25.72 6.61 0.16
C LEU A 103 -26.10 8.06 0.47
N GLY A 104 -26.68 8.79 -0.49
CA GLY A 104 -27.13 10.17 -0.32
C GLY A 104 -26.00 11.20 -0.15
N PHE A 105 -24.77 10.85 -0.53
CA PHE A 105 -23.63 11.76 -0.58
C PHE A 105 -22.77 11.48 -1.81
N GLN A 106 -21.81 12.36 -2.10
CA GLN A 106 -20.78 12.16 -3.12
C GLN A 106 -19.41 12.48 -2.52
N PRO A 107 -18.38 11.64 -2.73
CA PRO A 107 -17.03 11.99 -2.32
C PRO A 107 -16.50 13.14 -3.20
N GLU A 108 -15.91 14.14 -2.55
CA GLU A 108 -15.32 15.32 -3.21
C GLU A 108 -13.79 15.24 -3.25
N ILE A 109 -13.21 14.37 -2.43
CA ILE A 109 -11.76 14.21 -2.25
C ILE A 109 -11.42 12.74 -2.50
N SER A 110 -10.30 12.47 -3.16
CA SER A 110 -9.71 11.13 -3.19
C SER A 110 -8.26 11.15 -2.77
N PHE A 111 -7.77 9.99 -2.33
CA PHE A 111 -6.38 9.81 -1.98
C PHE A 111 -5.91 8.37 -2.18
N TYR A 112 -4.78 8.22 -2.88
CA TYR A 112 -3.92 7.04 -2.82
C TYR A 112 -2.60 7.42 -2.17
N ASN A 113 -2.08 6.55 -1.31
CA ASN A 113 -0.73 6.72 -0.77
C ASN A 113 0.32 6.41 -1.85
N TYR A 114 1.33 7.28 -1.97
CA TYR A 114 2.35 7.22 -3.03
C TYR A 114 3.04 5.86 -3.15
N PHE A 115 3.44 5.28 -2.02
CA PHE A 115 4.12 3.98 -1.97
C PHE A 115 3.19 2.78 -2.14
N GLY A 116 1.88 3.00 -2.24
CA GLY A 116 0.91 1.99 -2.66
C GLY A 116 0.86 1.79 -4.17
N ILE A 117 1.43 2.73 -4.95
CA ILE A 117 1.55 2.68 -6.40
C ILE A 117 2.99 2.23 -6.70
N LEU A 118 3.18 1.04 -7.27
CA LEU A 118 4.50 0.42 -7.36
C LEU A 118 5.17 0.50 -8.75
N SER A 119 4.38 0.61 -9.82
CA SER A 119 4.89 0.72 -11.20
C SER A 119 4.31 1.94 -11.94
N ASN A 120 4.69 2.11 -13.19
CA ASN A 120 4.11 3.08 -14.13
C ASN A 120 2.99 2.42 -14.95
N ILE A 121 2.22 3.22 -15.69
CA ILE A 121 1.36 2.70 -16.77
C ILE A 121 2.09 2.92 -18.11
N PRO A 122 2.31 1.87 -18.93
CA PRO A 122 3.04 2.01 -20.19
C PRO A 122 2.26 2.80 -21.25
N GLU A 123 2.97 3.33 -22.24
CA GLU A 123 2.36 3.72 -23.52
C GLU A 123 1.90 2.47 -24.28
N GLY A 124 0.72 2.51 -24.92
CA GLY A 124 0.20 1.39 -25.68
C GLY A 124 -0.72 0.48 -24.87
N GLU A 125 -0.70 -0.82 -25.14
CA GLU A 125 -1.60 -1.78 -24.51
C GLU A 125 -1.36 -1.87 -22.99
N ILE A 126 -2.45 -1.81 -22.23
CA ILE A 126 -2.47 -2.03 -20.79
C ILE A 126 -3.17 -3.36 -20.54
N THR A 127 -2.50 -4.25 -19.83
CA THR A 127 -2.96 -5.58 -19.46
C THR A 127 -3.48 -5.63 -18.03
N VAL A 128 -4.06 -6.77 -17.64
CA VAL A 128 -4.39 -7.03 -16.23
C VAL A 128 -3.11 -7.12 -15.38
N GLU A 129 -2.04 -7.72 -15.91
CA GLU A 129 -0.73 -7.81 -15.26
C GLU A 129 -0.21 -6.42 -14.85
N ASP A 130 -0.27 -5.44 -15.76
CA ASP A 130 0.18 -4.07 -15.49
C ASP A 130 -0.51 -3.47 -14.25
N ILE A 131 -1.81 -3.75 -14.07
CA ILE A 131 -2.55 -3.24 -12.90
C ILE A 131 -2.26 -4.04 -11.63
N PHE A 132 -1.95 -5.34 -11.76
CA PHE A 132 -1.45 -6.15 -10.65
C PHE A 132 -0.07 -5.67 -10.18
N GLU A 133 0.81 -5.27 -11.09
CA GLU A 133 2.09 -4.65 -10.74
C GLU A 133 1.90 -3.25 -10.14
N LEU A 134 0.97 -2.46 -10.69
CA LEU A 134 0.70 -1.09 -10.25
C LEU A 134 0.17 -1.03 -8.81
N MET A 135 -0.80 -1.88 -8.48
CA MET A 135 -1.43 -1.96 -7.15
C MET A 135 -1.66 -3.42 -6.74
N PRO A 136 -0.61 -4.12 -6.25
CA PRO A 136 -0.70 -5.55 -5.93
C PRO A 136 -1.48 -5.86 -4.65
N PHE A 137 -1.76 -4.84 -3.84
CA PHE A 137 -2.38 -5.01 -2.52
C PHE A 137 -3.88 -5.30 -2.63
N GLU A 138 -4.38 -6.13 -1.71
CA GLU A 138 -5.81 -6.47 -1.56
C GLU A 138 -6.63 -5.38 -0.84
N ASN A 139 -6.22 -4.12 -0.99
CA ASN A 139 -6.87 -2.99 -0.33
C ASN A 139 -8.27 -2.75 -0.91
N GLU A 140 -9.18 -2.35 -0.04
CA GLU A 140 -10.57 -2.06 -0.37
C GLU A 140 -10.83 -0.56 -0.50
N MET A 141 -11.70 -0.20 -1.45
CA MET A 141 -12.20 1.16 -1.58
C MET A 141 -13.16 1.47 -0.42
N VAL A 142 -12.93 2.59 0.27
CA VAL A 142 -13.73 3.00 1.42
C VAL A 142 -14.06 4.48 1.35
N PHE A 143 -15.18 4.87 1.93
CA PHE A 143 -15.53 6.28 2.13
C PHE A 143 -15.26 6.70 3.57
N LEU A 144 -14.64 7.87 3.75
CA LEU A 144 -14.45 8.48 5.07
C LEU A 144 -15.18 9.82 5.13
N ARG A 145 -15.80 10.09 6.27
CA ARG A 145 -16.34 11.41 6.61
C ARG A 145 -15.39 12.10 7.58
N LEU A 146 -14.83 13.24 7.19
CA LEU A 146 -13.82 13.97 7.93
C LEU A 146 -14.25 15.43 8.18
N THR A 147 -13.72 16.06 9.23
CA THR A 147 -13.83 17.51 9.44
C THR A 147 -12.83 18.27 8.55
N GLY A 148 -13.07 19.55 8.30
CA GLY A 148 -12.12 20.40 7.58
C GLY A 148 -10.74 20.48 8.26
N GLU A 149 -10.69 20.45 9.59
CA GLU A 149 -9.43 20.36 10.35
C GLU A 149 -8.66 19.07 10.04
N GLN A 150 -9.36 17.93 9.97
CA GLN A 150 -8.74 16.65 9.60
C GLN A 150 -8.23 16.67 8.16
N ILE A 151 -8.95 17.31 7.24
CA ILE A 151 -8.48 17.53 5.87
C ILE A 151 -7.23 18.40 5.84
N LYS A 152 -7.15 19.48 6.63
CA LYS A 152 -5.94 20.31 6.73
C LYS A 152 -4.73 19.50 7.19
N VAL A 153 -4.88 18.70 8.25
CA VAL A 153 -3.79 17.85 8.77
C VAL A 153 -3.35 16.83 7.73
N PHE A 154 -4.31 16.18 7.05
CA PHE A 154 -4.02 15.27 5.94
C PHE A 154 -3.21 15.94 4.83
N LEU A 155 -3.64 17.11 4.35
CA LEU A 155 -2.95 17.80 3.27
C LEU A 155 -1.58 18.34 3.69
N ASP A 156 -1.39 18.69 4.96
CA ASP A 156 -0.07 19.03 5.50
C ASP A 156 0.89 17.83 5.48
N ILE A 157 0.40 16.62 5.74
CA ILE A 157 1.21 15.40 5.61
C ILE A 157 1.59 15.19 4.14
N VAL A 158 0.64 15.33 3.21
CA VAL A 158 0.91 15.24 1.76
C VAL A 158 1.95 16.28 1.34
N ALA A 159 1.82 17.52 1.77
CA ALA A 159 2.77 18.59 1.48
C ALA A 159 4.16 18.29 2.05
N SER A 160 4.25 17.80 3.29
CA SER A 160 5.51 17.43 3.92
C SER A 160 6.23 16.27 3.22
N ASN A 161 5.47 15.40 2.55
CA ASN A 161 5.99 14.31 1.71
C ASN A 161 6.40 14.78 0.31
N GLY A 162 6.28 16.08 0.02
CA GLY A 162 6.58 16.67 -1.29
C GLY A 162 5.51 16.43 -2.34
N GLY A 163 4.29 16.03 -1.96
CA GLY A 163 3.18 15.68 -2.86
C GLY A 163 2.82 14.19 -2.83
N ASP A 164 1.63 13.87 -3.37
CA ASP A 164 1.07 12.52 -3.41
C ASP A 164 -0.13 12.46 -4.40
N SER A 165 -0.78 11.31 -4.55
CA SER A 165 -1.96 11.11 -5.41
C SER A 165 -3.24 11.58 -4.73
N VAL A 166 -3.64 12.83 -5.00
CA VAL A 166 -4.85 13.47 -4.46
C VAL A 166 -5.79 13.93 -5.56
N GLY A 167 -7.09 13.82 -5.31
CA GLY A 167 -8.14 14.25 -6.24
C GLY A 167 -9.08 15.25 -5.58
N GLY A 168 -9.64 16.16 -6.38
CA GLY A 168 -10.64 17.12 -5.93
C GLY A 168 -10.13 18.20 -4.97
N VAL A 169 -8.83 18.23 -4.70
CA VAL A 169 -8.14 19.25 -3.90
C VAL A 169 -7.07 19.96 -4.72
N ARG A 170 -6.78 21.21 -4.39
CA ARG A 170 -5.65 21.97 -4.95
C ARG A 170 -4.98 22.75 -3.84
N PHE A 171 -3.65 22.79 -3.80
CA PHE A 171 -2.90 23.55 -2.79
C PHE A 171 -1.47 23.87 -3.23
N LYS A 172 -0.85 24.80 -2.51
CA LYS A 172 0.57 25.15 -2.62
C LYS A 172 1.34 24.52 -1.48
N ILE A 173 2.51 23.94 -1.78
CA ILE A 173 3.46 23.49 -0.76
C ILE A 173 4.31 24.70 -0.37
N SER A 174 4.24 25.09 0.90
CA SER A 174 5.06 26.13 1.50
C SER A 174 5.61 25.62 2.81
N GLU A 175 6.94 25.56 2.95
CA GLU A 175 7.64 25.06 4.15
C GLU A 175 7.14 23.67 4.65
N GLY A 176 6.81 22.77 3.71
CA GLY A 176 6.29 21.44 4.03
C GLY A 176 4.84 21.42 4.54
N LYS A 177 4.10 22.51 4.34
CA LYS A 177 2.67 22.65 4.68
C LYS A 177 1.83 22.92 3.43
N ALA A 178 0.58 22.51 3.48
CA ALA A 178 -0.41 22.80 2.46
C ALA A 178 -1.05 24.17 2.73
N GLU A 179 -0.83 25.09 1.81
CA GLU A 179 -1.35 26.46 1.82
C GLU A 179 -2.29 26.71 0.63
N ARG A 180 -3.14 27.73 0.76
CA ARG A 180 -4.12 28.11 -0.29
C ARG A 180 -4.98 26.93 -0.77
N ILE A 181 -5.42 26.11 0.19
CA ILE A 181 -6.15 24.87 -0.08
C ILE A 181 -7.54 25.18 -0.65
N LEU A 182 -7.84 24.56 -1.78
CA LEU A 182 -9.17 24.48 -2.38
C LEU A 182 -9.64 23.03 -2.34
N VAL A 183 -10.89 22.81 -1.95
CA VAL A 183 -11.62 21.54 -2.06
C VAL A 183 -12.82 21.76 -2.97
N ALA A 184 -12.93 20.96 -4.04
CA ALA A 184 -13.95 21.13 -5.08
C ALA A 184 -14.06 22.58 -5.61
N GLY A 185 -12.91 23.27 -5.71
CA GLY A 185 -12.80 24.65 -6.19
C GLY A 185 -13.14 25.73 -5.16
N LYS A 186 -13.49 25.38 -3.92
CA LYS A 186 -13.79 26.33 -2.84
C LYS A 186 -12.70 26.32 -1.76
N PRO A 187 -12.37 27.45 -1.12
CA PRO A 187 -11.45 27.45 0.02
C PRO A 187 -11.86 26.43 1.09
N LEU A 188 -10.87 25.71 1.63
CA LEU A 188 -11.11 24.78 2.73
C LEU A 188 -11.78 25.50 3.91
N ASN A 189 -12.98 25.06 4.28
CA ASN A 189 -13.65 25.49 5.50
C ASN A 189 -13.41 24.45 6.60
N LEU A 190 -12.78 24.88 7.70
CA LEU A 190 -12.42 24.02 8.83
C LEU A 190 -13.63 23.48 9.60
N ASN A 191 -14.76 24.20 9.57
CA ASN A 191 -15.99 23.84 10.30
C ASN A 191 -16.91 22.90 9.51
N GLU A 192 -16.61 22.65 8.23
CA GLU A 192 -17.39 21.78 7.35
C GLU A 192 -16.97 20.31 7.46
N LYS A 193 -17.82 19.43 6.93
CA LYS A 193 -17.57 17.98 6.86
C LYS A 193 -17.48 17.56 5.41
N TYR A 194 -16.44 16.81 5.08
CA TYR A 194 -16.16 16.36 3.72
C TYR A 194 -16.26 14.84 3.64
N TRP A 195 -16.74 14.36 2.50
CA TRP A 195 -16.65 12.96 2.14
C TRP A 195 -15.45 12.76 1.23
N MET A 196 -14.59 11.81 1.60
CA MET A 196 -13.49 11.36 0.76
C MET A 196 -13.62 9.88 0.42
N VAL A 197 -12.98 9.47 -0.66
CA VAL A 197 -12.79 8.08 -1.06
C VAL A 197 -11.30 7.74 -1.03
N THR A 198 -10.94 6.62 -0.42
CA THR A 198 -9.55 6.16 -0.30
C THR A 198 -9.50 4.64 -0.14
N ASN A 199 -8.37 4.11 0.28
CA ASN A 199 -8.18 2.70 0.60
C ASN A 199 -8.23 2.41 2.11
N ASP A 200 -8.63 1.21 2.47
CA ASP A 200 -8.77 0.75 3.87
C ASP A 200 -7.45 0.76 4.65
N TYR A 201 -6.32 0.43 4.04
CA TYR A 201 -5.00 0.52 4.66
C TYR A 201 -4.70 1.95 5.16
N VAL A 202 -4.90 2.94 4.29
CA VAL A 202 -4.72 4.36 4.60
C VAL A 202 -5.79 4.85 5.59
N ALA A 203 -7.04 4.45 5.41
CA ALA A 203 -8.14 4.81 6.31
C ALA A 203 -7.89 4.37 7.76
N ASN A 204 -7.13 3.29 7.94
CA ASN A 204 -6.74 2.78 9.26
C ASN A 204 -5.40 3.32 9.77
N GLY A 205 -4.86 4.38 9.15
CA GLY A 205 -3.68 5.09 9.62
C GLY A 205 -2.37 4.69 8.94
N GLY A 206 -2.43 3.86 7.90
CA GLY A 206 -1.28 3.56 7.04
C GLY A 206 -0.67 4.82 6.41
N SER A 207 0.58 4.75 5.96
CA SER A 207 1.31 5.87 5.33
C SER A 207 1.26 7.19 6.13
N SER A 208 1.40 7.10 7.46
CA SER A 208 1.37 8.25 8.38
C SER A 208 0.03 8.99 8.45
N MET A 209 -1.07 8.37 7.99
CA MET A 209 -2.40 8.99 7.98
C MET A 209 -3.20 8.72 9.26
N GLN A 210 -2.55 8.79 10.43
CA GLN A 210 -3.21 8.54 11.72
C GLN A 210 -4.43 9.44 11.95
N VAL A 211 -4.47 10.63 11.34
CA VAL A 211 -5.64 11.53 11.38
C VAL A 211 -6.93 10.84 10.90
N PHE A 212 -6.85 9.89 9.96
CA PHE A 212 -8.02 9.16 9.47
C PHE A 212 -8.59 8.15 10.46
N THR A 213 -7.84 7.77 11.50
CA THR A 213 -8.38 6.94 12.59
C THR A 213 -9.40 7.70 13.45
N GLN A 214 -9.37 9.05 13.40
CA GLN A 214 -10.28 9.93 14.13
C GLN A 214 -11.50 10.35 13.28
N ARG A 215 -11.69 9.74 12.11
CA ARG A 215 -12.81 9.99 11.19
C ARG A 215 -14.18 9.96 11.89
N LEU A 216 -15.11 10.75 11.38
CA LEU A 216 -16.49 10.78 11.88
C LEU A 216 -17.28 9.54 11.47
N LYS A 217 -16.99 9.00 10.28
CA LYS A 217 -17.63 7.79 9.74
C LYS A 217 -16.73 7.11 8.72
N MET A 218 -16.86 5.79 8.62
CA MET A 218 -16.32 4.98 7.52
C MET A 218 -17.42 4.12 6.93
N ILE A 219 -17.39 3.96 5.61
CA ILE A 219 -18.26 3.02 4.88
C ILE A 219 -17.36 2.16 4.00
N ASN A 220 -17.39 0.85 4.22
CA ASN A 220 -16.66 -0.11 3.39
C ASN A 220 -17.52 -0.46 2.18
N THR A 221 -16.93 -0.41 0.99
CA THR A 221 -17.60 -0.84 -0.25
C THR A 221 -17.44 -2.33 -0.52
N ASN A 222 -16.52 -3.00 0.19
CA ASN A 222 -16.07 -4.38 -0.07
C ASN A 222 -15.54 -4.60 -1.50
N LYS A 223 -15.15 -3.51 -2.20
CA LYS A 223 -14.56 -3.58 -3.54
C LYS A 223 -13.05 -3.42 -3.46
N LYS A 224 -12.32 -4.38 -4.01
CA LYS A 224 -10.88 -4.27 -4.19
C LYS A 224 -10.54 -3.16 -5.16
N ILE A 225 -9.64 -2.26 -4.76
CA ILE A 225 -9.25 -1.11 -5.57
C ILE A 225 -8.68 -1.51 -6.93
N ARG A 226 -7.86 -2.57 -6.95
CA ARG A 226 -7.33 -3.11 -8.20
C ARG A 226 -8.45 -3.49 -9.18
N ASN A 227 -9.50 -4.13 -8.68
CA ASN A 227 -10.66 -4.50 -9.50
C ASN A 227 -11.45 -3.28 -9.96
N VAL A 228 -11.53 -2.24 -9.13
CA VAL A 228 -12.13 -0.95 -9.50
C VAL A 228 -11.35 -0.30 -10.66
N ILE A 229 -10.01 -0.30 -10.60
CA ILE A 229 -9.16 0.23 -11.67
C ILE A 229 -9.34 -0.59 -12.95
N ILE A 230 -9.23 -1.93 -12.88
CA ILE A 230 -9.42 -2.81 -14.04
C ILE A 230 -10.78 -2.55 -14.69
N LYS A 231 -11.85 -2.54 -13.90
CA LYS A 231 -13.20 -2.34 -14.43
C LYS A 231 -13.38 -0.97 -15.07
N HIS A 232 -12.82 0.08 -14.47
CA HIS A 232 -12.86 1.43 -15.02
C HIS A 232 -12.15 1.51 -16.38
N LEU A 233 -10.98 0.87 -16.50
CA LEU A 233 -10.22 0.82 -17.75
C LEU A 233 -10.96 0.03 -18.84
N GLU A 234 -11.53 -1.13 -18.49
CA GLU A 234 -12.40 -1.90 -19.39
C GLU A 234 -13.60 -1.08 -19.87
N ASP A 235 -14.27 -0.36 -18.96
CA ASP A 235 -15.42 0.50 -19.31
C ASP A 235 -15.04 1.63 -20.28
N LYS A 236 -13.81 2.15 -20.20
CA LYS A 236 -13.31 3.16 -21.15
C LYS A 236 -12.99 2.53 -22.51
N GLN A 237 -12.31 1.39 -22.50
CA GLN A 237 -11.97 0.63 -23.70
C GLN A 237 -13.22 0.20 -24.48
N GLU A 238 -14.26 -0.29 -23.79
CA GLU A 238 -15.55 -0.67 -24.39
C GLU A 238 -16.26 0.50 -25.08
N LYS A 239 -16.02 1.73 -24.61
CA LYS A 239 -16.53 2.97 -25.23
C LYS A 239 -15.63 3.49 -26.35
N GLY A 240 -14.51 2.82 -26.63
CA GLY A 240 -13.50 3.28 -27.58
C GLY A 240 -12.72 4.51 -27.11
N GLU A 241 -12.74 4.80 -25.81
CA GLU A 241 -11.96 5.88 -25.21
C GLU A 241 -10.53 5.39 -24.96
N LYS A 242 -9.54 6.06 -25.57
CA LYS A 242 -8.15 5.86 -25.18
C LYS A 242 -7.87 6.48 -23.83
N LEU A 243 -6.93 5.90 -23.10
CA LEU A 243 -6.54 6.41 -21.80
C LEU A 243 -5.61 7.61 -21.97
N THR A 244 -6.02 8.73 -21.41
CA THR A 244 -5.26 9.98 -21.38
C THR A 244 -5.23 10.52 -19.97
N ALA A 245 -4.11 11.11 -19.57
CA ALA A 245 -3.96 11.79 -18.29
C ALA A 245 -3.44 13.21 -18.52
N LYS A 246 -3.65 14.09 -17.54
CA LYS A 246 -3.10 15.44 -17.56
C LYS A 246 -2.70 15.88 -16.16
N THR A 247 -1.61 16.64 -16.10
CA THR A 247 -1.32 17.47 -14.94
C THR A 247 -2.20 18.72 -14.99
N ASP A 248 -2.53 19.26 -13.83
CA ASP A 248 -3.40 20.42 -13.71
C ASP A 248 -2.92 21.43 -12.66
N GLY A 249 -1.72 21.25 -12.09
CA GLY A 249 -1.15 22.09 -11.05
C GLY A 249 -1.94 22.04 -9.74
N ARG A 250 -2.60 20.92 -9.44
CA ARG A 250 -3.32 20.71 -8.16
C ARG A 250 -2.36 20.67 -6.99
N ILE A 251 -1.13 20.20 -7.17
CA ILE A 251 -0.06 20.37 -6.19
C ILE A 251 1.08 21.12 -6.86
N SER A 252 1.52 22.21 -6.25
CA SER A 252 2.68 22.94 -6.74
C SER A 252 3.41 23.63 -5.60
N ASN A 253 4.70 23.92 -5.78
CA ASN A 253 5.46 24.69 -4.79
C ASN A 253 5.09 26.18 -4.89
N GLU A 254 5.25 26.89 -3.76
CA GLU A 254 5.24 28.35 -3.71
C GLU A 254 6.49 28.97 -4.33
#